data_AF-A0A0H4WW07-F1
#
_entry.id   AF-A0A0H4WW07-F1
#
_cell.length_a   1.000
_cell.length_b   1.000
_cell.length_c   1.000
_cell.angle_alpha   90.00
_cell.angle_beta   90.00
_cell.angle_gamma   90.00
#
_symmetry.space_group_name_H-M   'P 1'
#
loop_
_entity.id
_entity.type
_entity.pdbx_description
1 polymer ?
#
loop_
_entity_poly.entity_id
_entity_poly.type
_entity_poly.pdbx_seq_one_letter_code
_entity_poly.pdbx_strand_id
1 'polypeptide(L)'
;MATCEANGVNPEAYLADVLLRVQTHPNSRIRELLPHEWKRRRIAEPPDVALQLQPSPCTPPASRRSPNTVLVRPQPLTPRRCPDG
;
A
#
# COMPACT_ATOMS: atom_id res chain seq x y z
N MET A 1 24.51 26.40 2.53
CA MET A 1 23.46 26.03 3.50
C MET A 1 22.76 27.24 4.14
N ALA A 2 23.23 28.48 3.95
CA ALA A 2 22.68 29.68 4.58
C ALA A 2 21.19 30.00 4.28
N THR A 3 20.62 29.50 3.18
CA THR A 3 19.24 29.82 2.79
C THR A 3 18.19 29.04 3.58
N CYS A 4 18.46 27.82 4.06
CA CYS A 4 17.45 27.04 4.80
C CYS A 4 17.24 27.57 6.22
N GLU A 5 18.33 27.88 6.92
CA GLU A 5 18.31 28.42 8.28
C GLU A 5 17.65 29.79 8.32
N ALA A 6 17.95 30.66 7.35
CA ALA A 6 17.30 31.97 7.18
C ALA A 6 15.78 31.88 6.94
N ASN A 7 15.27 30.72 6.51
CA ASN A 7 13.84 30.48 6.28
C ASN A 7 13.18 29.67 7.41
N GLY A 8 13.92 29.37 8.48
CA GLY A 8 13.47 28.52 9.57
C GLY A 8 13.04 27.15 9.05
N VAL A 9 13.80 26.59 8.11
CA VAL A 9 13.62 25.26 7.56
C VAL A 9 14.77 24.39 8.07
N ASN A 10 14.44 23.23 8.63
CA ASN A 10 15.47 22.27 9.03
C ASN A 10 16.19 21.74 7.77
N PRO A 11 17.51 21.97 7.61
CA PRO A 11 18.24 21.59 6.40
C PRO A 11 18.26 20.08 6.17
N GLU A 12 18.26 19.27 7.24
CA GLU A 12 18.27 17.81 7.15
C GLU A 12 16.93 17.29 6.59
N ALA A 13 15.82 17.75 7.16
CA ALA A 13 14.48 17.37 6.71
C ALA A 13 14.20 17.84 5.27
N TYR A 14 14.66 19.04 4.92
CA TYR A 14 14.57 19.57 3.56
C TYR A 14 15.37 18.72 2.57
N LEU A 15 16.63 18.39 2.89
CA LEU A 15 17.46 17.60 2.00
C LEU A 15 16.90 16.20 1.77
N ALA A 16 16.46 15.52 2.83
CA ALA A 16 15.86 14.19 2.72
C ALA A 16 14.62 14.18 1.79
N ASP A 17 13.74 15.16 1.96
CA ASP A 17 12.52 15.28 1.16
C ASP A 17 12.80 15.68 -0.29
N VAL A 18 13.75 16.59 -0.52
CA VAL A 18 14.19 16.99 -1.87
C VAL A 18 14.84 15.81 -2.60
N LEU A 19 15.69 15.02 -1.93
CA LEU A 19 16.31 13.83 -2.53
C LEU A 19 15.27 12.77 -2.92
N LEU A 20 14.21 12.60 -2.13
CA LEU A 20 13.13 11.67 -2.47
C LEU A 20 12.28 12.18 -3.65
N ARG A 21 11.96 13.49 -3.66
CA ARG A 21 11.09 14.10 -4.68
C ARG A 21 11.80 14.34 -6.01
N VAL A 22 13.09 14.73 -6.01
CA VAL A 22 13.82 15.10 -7.24
C VAL A 22 13.89 13.95 -8.25
N GLN A 23 13.88 12.70 -7.78
CA GLN A 23 13.91 11.51 -8.63
C GLN A 23 12.67 11.38 -9.54
N THR A 24 11.54 11.95 -9.13
CA THR A 24 10.25 11.87 -9.85
C THR A 24 9.75 13.24 -10.30
N HIS A 25 10.49 14.32 -10.01
CA HIS A 25 10.06 15.68 -10.28
C HIS A 25 10.57 16.18 -11.64
N PRO A 26 9.71 16.78 -12.49
CA PRO A 26 10.14 17.32 -13.77
C PRO A 26 11.00 18.58 -13.60
N ASN A 27 12.08 18.71 -14.39
CA ASN A 27 13.00 19.85 -14.33
C ASN A 27 12.33 21.23 -14.45
N SER A 28 11.22 21.32 -15.20
CA SER A 28 10.46 22.56 -15.37
C SER A 28 9.89 23.10 -14.04
N ARG A 29 9.76 22.25 -13.01
CA ARG A 29 9.14 22.57 -11.72
C ARG A 29 10.12 22.61 -10.54
N ILE A 30 11.42 22.62 -10.80
CA ILE A 30 12.49 22.72 -9.78
C ILE A 30 12.28 23.87 -8.78
N ARG A 31 11.62 24.97 -9.20
CA ARG A 31 11.30 26.10 -8.31
C ARG A 31 10.42 25.69 -7.12
N GLU A 32 9.61 24.65 -7.25
CA GLU A 32 8.77 24.12 -6.17
C GLU A 32 9.58 23.41 -5.09
N LEU A 33 10.82 22.99 -5.40
CA LEU A 33 11.76 22.41 -4.44
C LEU A 33 12.56 23.47 -3.66
N LEU A 34 12.38 24.77 -3.92
CA LEU A 34 13.05 25.83 -3.16
C LEU A 34 12.60 25.81 -1.68
N PRO A 35 13.47 26.15 -0.71
CA PRO A 35 13.16 25.99 0.71
C PRO A 35 11.92 26.76 1.18
N HIS A 36 11.60 27.91 0.57
CA HIS A 36 10.41 28.71 0.86
C HIS A 36 9.11 28.01 0.43
N GLU A 37 9.11 27.46 -0.79
CA GLU A 37 7.95 26.81 -1.41
C GLU A 37 7.74 25.41 -0.85
N TRP A 38 8.84 24.69 -0.59
CA TRP A 38 8.85 23.42 0.11
C TRP A 38 8.14 23.50 1.46
N LYS A 39 8.48 24.50 2.28
CA LYS A 39 7.85 24.70 3.60
C LYS A 39 6.35 24.96 3.47
N ARG A 40 5.95 25.82 2.52
CA ARG A 40 4.53 26.13 2.27
C ARG A 40 3.74 24.89 1.84
N ARG A 41 4.31 24.06 0.95
CA ARG A 41 3.71 22.80 0.52
C ARG A 41 3.57 21.81 1.66
N ARG A 42 4.60 21.66 2.50
CA ARG A 42 4.57 20.78 3.69
C ARG A 42 3.52 21.17 4.73
N ILE A 43 3.19 22.46 4.82
CA ILE A 43 2.09 22.94 5.68
C ILE A 43 0.73 22.68 5.03
N ALA A 44 0.66 22.74 3.69
CA ALA A 44 -0.57 22.52 2.93
C ALA A 44 -0.90 21.04 2.69
N GLU A 45 0.10 20.15 2.69
CA GLU A 45 -0.10 18.70 2.58
C GLU A 45 -0.52 18.14 3.95
N PRO A 46 -1.75 17.63 4.10
CA PRO A 46 -2.20 17.05 5.36
C PRO A 46 -1.33 15.82 5.71
N PRO A 47 -1.08 15.56 7.00
CA PRO A 47 -0.24 14.45 7.47
C PRO A 47 -0.77 13.04 7.12
N ASP A 48 -1.88 12.94 6.38
CA ASP A 48 -2.59 11.71 6.06
C ASP A 48 -1.92 10.86 4.97
N VAL A 49 -1.12 11.46 4.07
CA VAL A 49 -0.46 10.71 2.99
C VAL A 49 0.67 9.81 3.51
N ALA A 50 1.34 10.20 4.60
CA ALA A 50 2.36 9.35 5.24
C ALA A 50 1.75 8.15 5.98
N LEU A 51 0.47 8.26 6.36
CA LEU A 51 -0.28 7.16 6.97
C LEU A 51 -1.07 6.35 5.94
N GLN A 52 -1.23 6.77 4.67
CA GLN A 52 -1.95 6.00 3.65
C GLN A 52 -1.22 4.74 3.14
N LEU A 53 -0.06 4.39 3.71
CA LEU A 53 0.48 3.03 3.66
C LEU A 53 -0.10 2.14 4.77
N GLN A 54 -1.30 2.42 5.30
CA GLN A 54 -2.04 1.37 6.00
C GLN A 54 -2.35 0.30 4.96
N PRO A 55 -1.86 -0.94 5.11
CA PRO A 55 -2.34 -2.02 4.26
C PRO A 55 -3.85 -2.08 4.46
N SER A 56 -4.61 -1.94 3.38
CA SER A 56 -6.06 -2.19 3.40
C SER A 56 -6.32 -3.45 4.24
N PRO A 57 -7.25 -3.45 5.21
CA PRO A 57 -7.61 -4.69 5.86
C PRO A 57 -7.98 -5.65 4.74
N CYS A 58 -7.23 -6.74 4.65
CA CYS A 58 -7.40 -7.75 3.62
C CYS A 58 -8.77 -8.37 3.89
N THR A 59 -9.83 -7.78 3.37
CA THR A 59 -11.18 -8.30 3.50
C THR A 59 -11.14 -9.63 2.76
N PRO A 60 -11.29 -10.78 3.43
CA PRO A 60 -11.37 -12.04 2.71
C PRO A 60 -12.55 -11.96 1.75
N PRO A 61 -12.43 -12.42 0.50
CA PRO A 61 -13.60 -12.52 -0.36
C PRO A 61 -14.60 -13.40 0.38
N ALA A 62 -15.76 -12.84 0.72
CA ALA A 62 -16.85 -13.59 1.32
C ALA A 62 -17.05 -14.85 0.49
N SER A 63 -16.74 -15.98 1.11
CA SER A 63 -16.79 -17.30 0.51
C SER A 63 -18.14 -17.48 -0.17
N ARG A 64 -18.13 -17.46 -1.50
CA ARG A 64 -19.32 -17.66 -2.32
C ARG A 64 -19.73 -19.11 -2.13
N ARG A 65 -20.54 -19.38 -1.11
CA ARG A 65 -21.15 -20.69 -0.87
C ARG A 65 -22.09 -20.96 -2.05
N SER A 66 -21.58 -21.69 -3.04
CA SER A 66 -22.38 -22.15 -4.18
C SER A 66 -23.43 -23.14 -3.65
N PRO A 67 -24.73 -22.95 -3.93
CA PRO A 67 -25.78 -23.81 -3.38
C PRO A 67 -25.93 -25.18 -4.09
N ASN A 68 -25.13 -25.49 -5.10
CA ASN A 68 -25.25 -26.74 -5.85
C ASN A 68 -24.22 -27.80 -5.42
N THR A 69 -24.26 -28.21 -4.15
CA THR A 69 -23.75 -29.54 -3.79
C THR A 69 -24.88 -30.53 -4.01
N VAL A 70 -24.88 -31.16 -5.19
CA VAL A 70 -25.67 -32.38 -5.41
C VAL A 70 -25.14 -33.42 -4.42
N LEU A 71 -25.94 -33.75 -3.40
CA LEU A 71 -25.67 -34.86 -2.50
C LEU A 71 -25.74 -36.14 -3.34
N VAL A 72 -24.59 -36.61 -3.83
CA VAL A 72 -24.50 -37.94 -4.44
C VAL A 72 -24.78 -38.93 -3.31
N ARG A 73 -25.92 -39.63 -3.42
CA ARG A 73 -26.36 -40.61 -2.43
C ARG A 73 -25.35 -41.76 -2.43
N PRO A 74 -24.71 -42.11 -1.31
CA PRO A 74 -23.71 -43.19 -1.31
C PRO A 74 -24.42 -44.53 -1.56
N GLN A 75 -24.03 -45.21 -2.64
CA GLN A 75 -24.42 -46.60 -2.91
C GLN A 75 -23.78 -47.51 -1.84
N PRO A 76 -24.53 -48.43 -1.21
CA PRO A 76 -23.95 -49.38 -0.27
C PRO A 76 -23.03 -50.35 -1.02
N LEU A 77 -21.76 -50.37 -0.65
CA LEU A 77 -20.78 -51.32 -1.15
C LEU A 77 -21.17 -52.72 -0.66
N THR A 78 -21.61 -53.59 -1.57
CA THR A 78 -21.87 -54.99 -1.26
C THR A 78 -20.56 -55.69 -0.91
N PRO A 79 -20.52 -56.53 0.14
CA PRO A 79 -19.30 -57.23 0.52
C PRO A 79 -18.95 -58.28 -0.55
N ARG A 80 -17.88 -58.04 -1.32
CA ARG A 80 -17.30 -59.08 -2.18
C ARG A 80 -16.63 -60.13 -1.30
N ARG A 81 -17.31 -61.26 -1.18
CA ARG A 81 -16.81 -62.55 -0.71
C ARG A 81 -15.45 -62.88 -1.34
N CYS A 82 -14.44 -63.10 -0.51
CA CYS A 82 -13.13 -63.64 -0.93
C CYS A 82 -13.34 -65.07 -1.46
N PRO A 83 -12.85 -65.42 -2.67
CA PRO A 83 -12.66 -66.82 -3.03
C PRO A 83 -11.36 -67.33 -2.40
N ASP A 84 -11.48 -68.48 -1.75
CA ASP A 84 -10.46 -69.34 -1.16
C ASP A 84 -9.53 -69.90 -2.25
N GLY A 85 -8.22 -69.96 -1.99
CA GLY A 85 -7.22 -70.53 -2.89
C GLY A 85 -5.79 -70.13 -2.55
#